data_AF-A0A920VR62-F1
#
_entry.id   AF-A0A920VR62-F1
#
_cell.length_a   1.000
_cell.length_b   1.000
_cell.length_c   1.000
_cell.angle_alpha   90.00
_cell.angle_beta   90.00
_cell.angle_gamma   90.00
#
_symmetry.space_group_name_H-M   'P 1'
#
loop_
_entity.id
_entity.type
_entity.pdbx_description
1 polymer ?
#
loop_
_entity_poly.entity_id
_entity_poly.type
_entity_poly.pdbx_seq_one_letter_code
_entity_poly.pdbx_strand_id
1 'polypeptide(L)'
;MTVDWSTAERWLMGSASTDSLANEHINTLCDSIGIRWGGSEGERRAAEYIRSQFEAFGLRSASIENFQVNSWKATSVDILISDETGRTIDARASLFCPSINVTARLVDVGFGMPHEIKSLNQSLEGTVALRVKRL
;
A
#
# COMPACT_ATOMS: atom_id res chain seq x y z
N MET A 1 -31.20 30.80 12.58
CA MET A 1 -30.13 30.92 13.59
C MET A 1 -28.87 31.38 12.89
N THR A 2 -28.26 32.47 13.33
CA THR A 2 -26.95 32.93 12.85
C THR A 2 -25.85 32.32 13.71
N VAL A 3 -24.90 31.63 13.08
CA VAL A 3 -23.75 31.01 13.78
C VAL A 3 -22.70 32.08 14.06
N ASP A 4 -22.21 32.15 15.29
CA ASP A 4 -20.99 32.90 15.62
C ASP A 4 -19.77 32.06 15.24
N TRP A 5 -19.19 32.38 14.09
CA TRP A 5 -18.07 31.66 13.51
C TRP A 5 -16.83 31.68 14.40
N SER A 6 -16.58 32.78 15.12
CA SER A 6 -15.38 32.91 15.97
C SER A 6 -15.39 31.95 17.16
N THR A 7 -16.58 31.70 17.71
CA THR A 7 -16.78 30.76 18.81
C THR A 7 -16.80 29.33 18.29
N ALA A 8 -17.46 29.08 17.16
CA ALA A 8 -17.48 27.76 16.53
C ALA A 8 -16.07 27.29 16.13
N GLU A 9 -15.24 28.17 15.58
CA GLU A 9 -13.86 27.88 15.21
C GLU A 9 -13.00 27.53 16.44
N ARG A 10 -13.06 28.37 17.49
CA ARG A 10 -12.32 28.11 18.74
C ARG A 10 -12.72 26.78 19.37
N TRP A 11 -14.02 26.48 19.40
CA TRP A 11 -14.52 25.22 19.90
C TRP A 11 -14.04 24.03 19.06
N LEU A 12 -14.12 24.13 17.73
CA LEU A 12 -13.69 23.07 16.82
C LEU A 12 -12.20 22.76 17.00
N MET A 13 -11.36 23.78 17.02
CA MET A 13 -9.90 23.62 17.20
C MET A 13 -9.54 23.06 18.57
N GLY A 14 -10.22 23.52 19.64
CA GLY A 14 -10.04 22.98 20.98
C GLY A 14 -10.40 21.50 21.05
N SER A 15 -11.61 21.14 20.60
CA SER A 15 -12.12 19.76 20.63
C SER A 15 -11.28 18.83 19.76
N ALA A 16 -10.85 19.27 18.57
CA ALA A 16 -9.97 18.49 17.70
C ALA A 16 -8.60 18.19 18.33
N SER A 17 -8.17 19.00 19.30
CA SER A 17 -6.91 18.81 20.01
C SER A 17 -7.06 18.01 21.30
N THR A 18 -8.11 18.24 22.10
CA THR A 18 -8.27 17.58 23.42
C THR A 18 -9.05 16.27 23.32
N ASP A 19 -10.01 16.20 22.41
CA ASP A 19 -10.97 15.10 22.28
C ASP A 19 -10.72 14.30 20.99
N SER A 20 -9.48 14.35 20.48
CA SER A 20 -9.11 13.72 19.22
C SER A 20 -9.14 12.19 19.30
N LEU A 21 -9.98 11.57 18.46
CA LEU A 21 -10.02 10.11 18.29
C LEU A 21 -9.01 9.61 17.23
N ALA A 22 -8.18 10.50 16.68
CA ALA A 22 -7.29 10.17 15.57
C ALA A 22 -6.37 8.99 15.87
N ASN A 23 -5.76 8.96 17.06
CA ASN A 23 -4.88 7.86 17.47
C ASN A 23 -5.64 6.54 17.64
N GLU A 24 -6.85 6.56 18.19
CA GLU A 24 -7.69 5.37 18.34
C GLU A 24 -8.08 4.78 16.97
N HIS A 25 -8.45 5.64 16.03
CA HIS A 25 -8.74 5.23 14.66
C HIS A 25 -7.50 4.67 13.96
N ILE A 26 -6.33 5.31 14.12
CA ILE A 26 -5.07 4.80 13.57
C ILE A 26 -4.75 3.42 14.12
N ASN A 27 -4.81 3.22 15.45
CA ASN A 27 -4.53 1.93 16.07
C ASN A 27 -5.53 0.86 15.62
N THR A 28 -6.81 1.22 15.49
CA THR A 28 -7.82 0.27 15.00
C THR A 28 -7.57 -0.12 13.55
N LEU A 29 -7.32 0.85 12.67
CA LEU A 29 -7.13 0.63 11.23
C LEU A 29 -5.78 -0.03 10.89
N CYS A 30 -4.73 0.26 11.66
CA CYS A 30 -3.37 -0.20 11.38
C CYS A 30 -2.98 -1.45 12.18
N ASP A 31 -3.34 -1.52 13.46
CA ASP A 31 -2.90 -2.61 14.33
C ASP A 31 -3.97 -3.69 14.50
N SER A 32 -5.23 -3.29 14.70
CA SER A 32 -6.32 -4.26 14.93
C SER A 32 -6.85 -4.87 13.63
N ILE A 33 -7.10 -4.05 12.60
CA ILE A 33 -7.52 -4.52 11.28
C ILE A 33 -6.31 -4.99 10.47
N GLY A 34 -5.23 -4.19 10.45
CA GLY A 34 -4.00 -4.53 9.77
C GLY A 34 -4.03 -4.24 8.27
N ILE A 35 -3.46 -5.16 7.49
CA ILE A 35 -3.33 -5.07 6.04
C ILE A 35 -4.71 -4.94 5.38
N ARG A 36 -4.85 -3.95 4.50
CA ARG A 36 -6.12 -3.55 3.90
C ARG A 36 -5.96 -3.17 2.43
N TRP A 37 -5.43 -4.12 1.65
CA TRP A 37 -5.30 -3.99 0.18
C TRP A 37 -6.67 -3.87 -0.49
N GLY A 38 -6.73 -3.17 -1.63
CA GLY A 38 -7.96 -3.05 -2.41
C GLY A 38 -8.49 -4.41 -2.87
N GLY A 39 -9.77 -4.66 -2.61
CA GLY A 39 -10.46 -5.94 -2.83
C GLY A 39 -10.22 -7.00 -1.76
N SER A 40 -9.54 -6.67 -0.65
CA SER A 40 -9.27 -7.63 0.43
C SER A 40 -10.30 -7.57 1.57
N GLU A 41 -10.33 -8.62 2.39
CA GLU A 41 -11.16 -8.66 3.61
C GLU A 41 -10.78 -7.54 4.60
N GLY A 42 -9.51 -7.14 4.65
CA GLY A 42 -9.08 -6.01 5.48
C GLY A 42 -9.67 -4.68 5.04
N GLU A 43 -9.82 -4.46 3.73
CA GLU A 43 -10.52 -3.28 3.21
C GLU A 43 -12.00 -3.31 3.59
N ARG A 44 -12.67 -4.47 3.47
CA ARG A 44 -14.08 -4.62 3.86
C ARG A 44 -14.29 -4.28 5.34
N ARG A 45 -13.48 -4.87 6.24
CA ARG A 45 -13.54 -4.57 7.68
C ARG A 45 -13.26 -3.10 7.99
N ALA A 46 -12.35 -2.46 7.26
CA ALA A 46 -12.10 -1.03 7.42
C ALA A 46 -13.31 -0.17 7.02
N ALA A 47 -13.98 -0.51 5.91
CA ALA A 47 -15.19 0.19 5.49
C ALA A 47 -16.34 0.03 6.51
N GLU A 48 -16.51 -1.17 7.06
CA GLU A 48 -17.49 -1.46 8.11
C GLU A 48 -17.18 -0.70 9.40
N TYR A 49 -15.91 -0.65 9.80
CA TYR A 49 -15.46 0.16 10.93
C TYR A 49 -15.80 1.64 10.73
N ILE A 50 -15.42 2.24 9.60
CA ILE A 50 -15.68 3.66 9.31
C ILE A 50 -17.19 3.95 9.32
N ARG A 51 -18.00 3.07 8.70
CA ARG A 51 -19.46 3.19 8.74
C ARG A 51 -19.97 3.18 10.19
N SER A 52 -19.50 2.27 11.03
CA SER A 52 -19.91 2.20 12.44
C SER A 52 -19.57 3.47 13.21
N GLN A 53 -18.43 4.12 12.90
CA GLN A 53 -18.05 5.39 13.52
C GLN A 53 -18.99 6.51 13.08
N PHE A 54 -19.36 6.58 11.80
CA PHE A 54 -20.34 7.55 11.33
C PHE A 54 -21.71 7.38 12.00
N GLU A 55 -22.17 6.14 12.17
CA GLU A 55 -23.41 5.85 12.90
C GLU A 55 -23.31 6.27 14.37
N ALA A 56 -22.17 6.00 15.03
CA ALA A 56 -21.92 6.40 16.42
C ALA A 56 -21.90 7.93 16.62
N PHE A 57 -21.43 8.70 15.63
CA PHE A 57 -21.49 10.16 15.64
C PHE A 57 -22.86 10.74 15.28
N GLY A 58 -23.86 9.88 15.01
CA GLY A 58 -25.22 10.31 14.68
C GLY A 58 -25.37 10.85 13.24
N LEU A 59 -24.40 10.59 12.36
CA LEU A 59 -24.53 10.93 10.94
C LEU A 59 -25.62 10.07 10.31
N ARG A 60 -26.53 10.72 9.57
CA ARG A 60 -27.61 10.02 8.87
C ARG A 60 -27.11 9.47 7.54
N SER A 61 -27.57 8.28 7.17
CA SER A 61 -27.34 7.65 5.87
C SER A 61 -25.89 7.21 5.57
N ALA A 62 -25.11 6.81 6.58
CA ALA A 62 -23.84 6.13 6.34
C ALA A 62 -24.09 4.77 5.64
N SER A 63 -23.45 4.55 4.49
CA SER A 63 -23.60 3.31 3.72
C SER A 63 -22.29 2.91 3.06
N ILE A 64 -22.18 1.62 2.71
CA ILE A 64 -21.04 1.07 1.99
C ILE A 64 -21.49 0.81 0.55
N GLU A 65 -20.86 1.51 -0.39
CA GLU A 65 -21.13 1.35 -1.82
C GLU A 65 -20.15 0.35 -2.43
N ASN A 66 -20.68 -0.65 -3.14
CA ASN A 66 -19.87 -1.63 -3.84
C ASN A 66 -19.55 -1.14 -5.25
N PHE A 67 -18.29 -1.28 -5.66
CA PHE A 67 -17.84 -1.03 -7.03
C PHE A 67 -16.87 -2.11 -7.47
N GLN A 68 -16.73 -2.28 -8.79
CA GLN A 68 -15.79 -3.25 -9.36
C GLN A 68 -14.37 -2.70 -9.33
N VAL A 69 -13.42 -3.52 -8.91
CA VAL A 69 -12.00 -3.18 -8.87
C VAL A 69 -11.17 -4.28 -9.50
N ASN A 70 -10.20 -3.89 -10.33
CA ASN A 70 -9.16 -4.80 -10.81
C ASN A 70 -8.15 -5.02 -9.68
N SER A 71 -8.35 -6.08 -8.90
CA SER A 71 -7.43 -6.47 -7.83
C SER A 71 -6.40 -7.49 -8.33
N TRP A 72 -5.29 -7.59 -7.60
CA TRP A 72 -4.22 -8.53 -7.86
C TRP A 72 -3.63 -9.02 -6.55
N LYS A 73 -3.29 -10.31 -6.49
CA LYS A 73 -2.66 -10.94 -5.33
C LYS A 73 -1.50 -11.82 -5.79
N ALA A 74 -0.31 -11.54 -5.27
CA ALA A 74 0.83 -12.43 -5.42
C ALA A 74 0.54 -13.79 -4.77
N THR A 75 0.92 -14.88 -5.43
CA THR A 75 0.77 -16.23 -4.87
C THR A 75 2.07 -16.68 -4.19
N SER A 76 3.18 -16.64 -4.91
CA SER A 76 4.51 -16.95 -4.40
C SER A 76 5.56 -16.10 -5.12
N VAL A 77 6.73 -15.99 -4.51
CA VAL A 77 7.91 -15.38 -5.10
C VAL A 77 9.13 -16.01 -4.45
N ASP A 78 10.06 -16.46 -5.29
CA ASP A 78 11.29 -17.10 -4.86
C ASP A 78 12.43 -16.59 -5.76
N ILE A 79 13.57 -16.27 -5.16
CA ILE A 79 14.78 -15.87 -5.88
C ILE A 79 15.94 -16.67 -5.30
N LEU A 80 16.67 -17.36 -6.20
CA LEU A 80 17.84 -18.17 -5.87
C LEU A 80 19.04 -17.64 -6.64
N ILE A 81 20.21 -17.64 -5.99
CA ILE A 81 21.49 -17.35 -6.63
C ILE A 81 22.17 -18.70 -6.90
N SER A 82 22.33 -19.07 -8.18
CA SER A 82 22.79 -20.40 -8.57
C SER A 82 24.14 -20.82 -7.95
N ASP A 83 25.05 -19.86 -7.77
CA ASP A 83 26.41 -20.11 -7.28
C ASP A 83 26.51 -20.06 -5.73
N GLU A 84 25.41 -19.76 -5.03
CA GLU A 84 25.36 -19.68 -3.57
C GLU A 84 24.33 -20.67 -3.02
N THR A 85 24.81 -21.81 -2.49
CA THR A 85 23.93 -22.80 -1.87
C THR A 85 23.33 -22.26 -0.58
N GLY A 86 22.00 -22.16 -0.52
CA GLY A 86 21.25 -21.92 0.72
C GLY A 86 20.99 -20.45 1.06
N ARG A 87 21.41 -19.49 0.21
CA ARG A 87 21.04 -18.08 0.42
C ARG A 87 19.66 -17.79 -0.16
N THR A 88 18.73 -17.42 0.71
CA THR A 88 17.40 -16.94 0.34
C THR A 88 17.36 -15.41 0.29
N ILE A 89 16.62 -14.86 -0.67
CA ILE A 89 16.38 -13.41 -0.78
C ILE A 89 14.93 -13.13 -0.42
N ASP A 90 14.71 -12.23 0.54
CA ASP A 90 13.38 -11.71 0.83
C ASP A 90 12.85 -10.93 -0.37
N ALA A 91 11.80 -11.46 -0.98
CA ALA A 91 11.23 -10.91 -2.20
C ALA A 91 9.72 -10.68 -2.04
N ARG A 92 9.21 -9.70 -2.79
CA ARG A 92 7.79 -9.48 -3.01
C ARG A 92 7.56 -9.18 -4.47
N ALA A 93 6.59 -9.85 -5.07
CA ALA A 93 6.19 -9.56 -6.43
C ALA A 93 5.59 -8.15 -6.52
N SER A 94 5.97 -7.41 -7.55
CA SER A 94 5.37 -6.10 -7.85
C SER A 94 3.90 -6.27 -8.23
N LEU A 95 3.07 -5.29 -7.88
CA LEU A 95 1.66 -5.27 -8.27
C LEU A 95 1.51 -5.46 -9.79
N PHE A 96 0.59 -6.35 -10.16
CA PHE A 96 0.27 -6.72 -11.54
C PHE A 96 1.43 -7.34 -12.34
N CYS A 97 2.51 -7.79 -11.69
CA CYS A 97 3.54 -8.54 -12.37
C CYS A 97 2.97 -9.87 -12.90
N PRO A 98 3.18 -10.23 -14.19
CA PRO A 98 2.81 -11.53 -14.69
C PRO A 98 3.63 -12.63 -14.00
N SER A 99 3.09 -13.85 -13.98
CA SER A 99 3.84 -14.99 -13.48
C SER A 99 4.99 -15.32 -14.43
N ILE A 100 6.17 -15.55 -13.87
CA ILE A 100 7.38 -15.93 -14.60
C ILE A 100 8.22 -16.89 -13.77
N ASN A 101 8.85 -17.85 -14.44
CA ASN A 101 9.87 -18.72 -13.88
C ASN A 101 11.03 -18.77 -14.86
N VAL A 102 12.15 -18.15 -14.50
CA VAL A 102 13.32 -17.99 -15.38
C VAL A 102 14.61 -18.05 -14.57
N THR A 103 15.65 -18.59 -15.19
CA THR A 103 17.03 -18.50 -14.71
C THR A 103 17.84 -17.73 -15.74
N ALA A 104 18.42 -16.61 -15.33
CA ALA A 104 19.12 -15.70 -16.22
C ALA A 104 20.20 -14.93 -15.46
N ARG A 105 21.14 -14.34 -16.21
CA ARG A 105 22.21 -13.51 -15.65
C ARG A 105 21.60 -12.28 -14.97
N LEU A 106 22.07 -11.96 -13.77
CA LEU A 106 21.71 -10.72 -13.08
C LEU A 106 22.62 -9.58 -13.56
N VAL A 107 22.04 -8.45 -13.98
CA VAL A 107 22.78 -7.27 -14.48
C VAL A 107 22.37 -6.05 -13.66
N ASP A 108 23.33 -5.37 -13.03
CA ASP A 108 23.11 -4.11 -12.33
C ASP A 108 22.87 -2.98 -13.34
N VAL A 109 21.74 -2.29 -13.21
CA VAL A 109 21.33 -1.17 -14.07
C VAL A 109 21.25 0.16 -13.32
N GLY A 110 21.88 0.26 -12.14
CA GLY A 110 21.86 1.47 -11.32
C GLY A 110 20.44 1.84 -10.89
N PHE A 111 20.00 3.07 -11.16
CA PHE A 111 18.65 3.53 -10.82
C PHE A 111 17.58 3.09 -11.83
N GLY A 112 18.01 2.49 -12.95
CA GLY A 112 17.14 2.11 -14.06
C GLY A 112 16.67 3.33 -14.85
N MET A 113 17.45 4.40 -14.88
CA MET A 113 17.15 5.60 -15.67
C MET A 113 17.33 5.30 -17.17
N PRO A 114 16.59 5.98 -18.06
CA PRO A 114 16.66 5.69 -19.50
C PRO A 114 18.06 5.74 -20.09
N HIS A 115 18.95 6.61 -19.58
CA HIS A 115 20.33 6.70 -20.06
C HIS A 115 21.19 5.51 -19.60
N GLU A 116 21.03 5.03 -18.36
CA GLU A 116 21.72 3.85 -17.83
C GLU A 116 21.34 2.59 -18.61
N ILE A 117 20.04 2.43 -18.88
CA ILE A 117 19.51 1.31 -19.68
C ILE A 117 20.04 1.36 -21.13
N LYS A 118 20.02 2.55 -21.76
CA LYS A 118 20.50 2.73 -23.13
C LYS A 118 22.00 2.43 -23.29
N SER A 119 22.81 2.72 -22.27
CA SER A 119 24.24 2.39 -22.29
C SER A 119 24.51 0.89 -22.28
N LEU A 120 23.58 0.09 -21.73
CA LEU A 120 23.71 -1.37 -21.60
C LEU A 120 23.06 -2.14 -22.75
N ASN A 121 22.03 -1.57 -23.40
CA ASN A 121 21.28 -2.07 -24.58
C ASN A 121 21.41 -3.58 -24.89
N GLN A 122 22.38 -4.00 -25.71
CA GLN A 122 22.54 -5.40 -26.16
C GLN A 122 22.85 -6.39 -25.03
N SER A 123 23.39 -5.94 -23.91
CA SER A 123 23.71 -6.80 -22.76
C SER A 123 22.50 -7.19 -21.92
N LEU A 124 21.33 -6.54 -22.12
CA LEU A 124 20.14 -6.72 -21.29
C LEU A 124 19.20 -7.82 -21.79
N GLU A 125 19.28 -8.19 -23.08
CA GLU A 125 18.39 -9.21 -23.64
C GLU A 125 18.59 -10.57 -22.94
N GLY A 126 17.48 -11.15 -22.45
CA GLY A 126 17.50 -12.42 -21.73
C GLY A 126 18.15 -12.37 -20.34
N THR A 127 18.33 -11.17 -19.77
CA THR A 127 18.89 -10.98 -18.41
C THR A 127 17.83 -10.51 -17.40
N VAL A 128 18.14 -10.66 -16.11
CA VAL A 128 17.36 -10.05 -15.02
C VAL A 128 18.05 -8.76 -14.63
N ALA A 129 17.35 -7.63 -14.76
CA ALA A 129 17.88 -6.33 -14.35
C ALA A 129 17.72 -6.11 -12.85
N LEU A 130 18.82 -5.85 -12.15
CA LEU A 130 18.85 -5.39 -10.77
C LEU A 130 18.90 -3.87 -10.75
N ARG A 131 17.86 -3.24 -10.21
CA ARG A 131 17.83 -1.80 -9.97
C ARG A 131 17.94 -1.51 -8.49
N VAL A 132 18.74 -0.50 -8.15
CA VAL A 132 18.89 -0.04 -6.78
C VAL A 132 17.99 1.16 -6.57
N LYS A 133 17.21 1.12 -5.48
CA LYS A 133 16.47 2.29 -4.98
C LYS A 133 17.20 2.80 -3.76
N ARG A 134 17.68 4.04 -3.81
CA ARG A 134 18.17 4.73 -2.61
C ARG A 134 16.94 5.20 -1.83
N LEU A 135 16.80 4.71 -0.59
CA LEU A 135 15.79 5.17 0.36
C LEU A 135 16.18 6.54 0.92
#